data_AF-A0A315XEJ7-F1
#
_entry.id   AF-A0A315XEJ7-F1
#
_cell.length_a   1.000
_cell.length_b   1.000
_cell.length_c   1.000
_cell.angle_alpha   90.00
_cell.angle_beta   90.00
_cell.angle_gamma   90.00
#
_symmetry.space_group_name_H-M   'P 1'
#
loop_
_entity.id
_entity.type
_entity.pdbx_description
1 polymer ?
#
loop_
_entity_poly.entity_id
_entity_poly.type
_entity_poly.pdbx_seq_one_letter_code
_entity_poly.pdbx_strand_id
1 'polypeptide(L)'
;METITKMIVINSSKLLPSDVAIKLYESKADVMIKETCFGVMVSGEREIVDSLLSDIRKLDKYGIFIKERGFAPGESFRCRATRRGGARPGFHNLENEDKLLPHIASALKALDRGEIPIRKKQTKKLDINKFKEIIKESEVLQ
;
A
#
# COMPACT_ATOMS: atom_id res chain seq x y z
N MET A 1 7.90 3.99 25.08
CA MET A 1 7.51 2.96 24.11
C MET A 1 6.97 3.66 22.88
N GLU A 2 7.46 3.30 21.70
CA GLU A 2 7.09 3.97 20.45
C GLU A 2 5.76 3.39 19.93
N THR A 3 4.74 4.24 19.82
CA THR A 3 3.43 3.86 19.25
C THR A 3 3.42 4.10 17.75
N ILE A 4 3.14 3.07 16.97
CA ILE A 4 3.09 3.12 15.52
C ILE A 4 1.70 2.76 15.01
N THR A 5 1.41 3.16 13.77
CA THR A 5 0.23 2.68 13.05
C THR A 5 0.67 2.01 11.76
N LYS A 6 0.13 0.82 11.48
CA LYS A 6 0.37 0.10 10.22
C LYS A 6 -0.94 -0.10 9.48
N MET A 7 -0.87 0.08 8.17
CA MET A 7 -1.94 -0.23 7.23
C MET A 7 -1.63 -1.59 6.60
N ILE A 8 -2.53 -2.54 6.81
CA ILE A 8 -2.57 -3.83 6.14
C ILE A 8 -3.48 -3.67 4.94
N VAL A 9 -2.94 -3.83 3.74
CA VAL A 9 -3.71 -3.85 2.49
C VAL A 9 -3.84 -5.29 2.04
N ILE A 10 -5.07 -5.72 1.78
CA ILE A 10 -5.40 -7.09 1.44
C ILE A 10 -5.82 -7.14 -0.02
N ASN A 11 -4.94 -7.72 -0.83
CA ASN A 11 -5.16 -7.99 -2.24
C ASN A 11 -5.10 -9.50 -2.47
N SER A 12 -6.04 -10.21 -1.86
CA SER A 12 -6.14 -11.68 -1.91
C SER A 12 -7.51 -12.10 -2.42
N SER A 13 -7.55 -13.21 -3.17
CA SER A 13 -8.81 -13.86 -3.53
C SER A 13 -9.29 -14.84 -2.47
N LYS A 14 -8.51 -15.05 -1.39
CA LYS A 14 -8.78 -16.07 -0.36
C LYS A 14 -9.15 -15.49 1.00
N LEU A 15 -8.83 -14.23 1.23
CA LEU A 15 -8.98 -13.56 2.52
C LEU A 15 -9.72 -12.25 2.33
N LEU A 16 -10.70 -12.00 3.18
CA LEU A 16 -11.37 -10.72 3.30
C LEU A 16 -10.73 -9.89 4.41
N PRO A 17 -10.83 -8.55 4.36
CA PRO A 17 -10.46 -7.67 5.47
C PRO A 17 -11.06 -8.07 6.81
N SER A 18 -12.30 -8.54 6.81
CA SER A 18 -13.01 -8.97 8.01
C SER A 18 -12.39 -10.23 8.62
N ASP A 19 -11.89 -11.18 7.81
CA ASP A 19 -11.21 -12.39 8.30
C ASP A 19 -9.93 -12.03 9.06
N VAL A 20 -9.17 -11.07 8.52
CA VAL A 20 -7.94 -10.56 9.15
C VAL A 20 -8.28 -9.77 10.41
N ALA A 21 -9.34 -8.96 10.40
CA ALA A 21 -9.80 -8.22 11.58
C ALA A 21 -10.19 -9.17 12.72
N ILE A 22 -10.96 -10.24 12.43
CA ILE A 22 -11.33 -11.26 13.42
C ILE A 22 -10.08 -11.90 14.03
N LYS A 23 -9.12 -12.32 13.19
CA LYS A 23 -7.84 -12.89 13.65
C LYS A 23 -7.06 -11.95 14.57
N LEU A 24 -7.06 -10.64 14.27
CA LEU A 24 -6.43 -9.62 15.10
C LEU A 24 -7.15 -9.48 16.44
N TYR A 25 -8.49 -9.51 16.48
CA TYR A 25 -9.23 -9.48 17.73
C TYR A 25 -8.99 -10.73 18.60
N GLU A 26 -8.89 -11.91 17.97
CA GLU A 26 -8.59 -13.17 18.66
C GLU A 26 -7.21 -13.17 19.35
N SER A 27 -6.26 -12.37 18.85
CA SER A 27 -4.92 -12.27 19.45
C SER A 27 -4.91 -11.67 20.85
N LYS A 28 -5.99 -10.98 21.26
CA LYS A 28 -6.11 -10.25 22.54
C LYS A 28 -4.94 -9.29 22.82
N ALA A 29 -4.22 -8.88 21.78
CA ALA A 29 -3.16 -7.90 21.90
C ALA A 29 -3.74 -6.52 22.22
N ASP A 30 -3.02 -5.73 23.00
CA ASP A 30 -3.39 -4.34 23.33
C ASP A 30 -3.09 -3.41 22.13
N VAL A 31 -3.95 -3.49 21.13
CA VAL A 31 -3.85 -2.71 19.88
C VAL A 31 -5.20 -2.18 19.46
N MET A 32 -5.22 -0.98 18.90
CA MET A 32 -6.39 -0.40 18.25
C MET A 32 -6.49 -0.94 16.83
N ILE A 33 -7.65 -1.50 16.48
CA ILE A 33 -7.93 -2.08 15.16
C ILE A 33 -9.03 -1.24 14.49
N LYS A 34 -8.84 -0.94 13.20
CA LYS A 34 -9.86 -0.31 12.37
C LYS A 34 -9.93 -0.95 10.99
N GLU A 35 -11.08 -1.52 10.67
CA GLU A 35 -11.36 -2.04 9.34
C GLU A 35 -11.56 -0.90 8.31
N THR A 36 -11.17 -1.17 7.07
CA THR A 36 -11.26 -0.25 5.93
C THR A 36 -11.60 -1.03 4.67
N CYS A 37 -12.06 -0.35 3.61
CA CYS A 37 -12.37 -0.99 2.33
C CYS A 37 -11.18 -1.69 1.67
N PHE A 38 -9.94 -1.34 2.03
CA PHE A 38 -8.71 -1.92 1.45
C PHE A 38 -8.05 -2.97 2.36
N GLY A 39 -8.54 -3.14 3.59
CA GLY A 39 -7.87 -3.97 4.59
C GLY A 39 -8.04 -3.40 6.00
N VAL A 40 -7.01 -3.45 6.84
CA VAL A 40 -7.11 -3.16 8.28
C VAL A 40 -6.00 -2.23 8.73
N MET A 41 -6.32 -1.25 9.57
CA MET A 41 -5.34 -0.45 10.29
C MET A 41 -5.15 -1.01 11.70
N VAL A 42 -3.89 -1.11 12.14
CA VAL A 42 -3.52 -1.55 13.48
C VAL A 42 -2.59 -0.50 14.09
N SER A 43 -2.93 -0.02 15.29
CA SER A 43 -2.14 0.96 16.03
C SER A 43 -1.84 0.47 17.43
N GLY A 44 -0.62 0.65 17.91
CA GLY A 44 -0.19 0.20 19.23
C GLY A 44 1.31 0.31 19.39
N GLU A 45 1.85 -0.36 20.39
CA GLU A 45 3.29 -0.46 20.61
C GLU A 45 3.98 -1.19 19.46
N ARG A 46 5.12 -0.66 18.98
CA ARG A 46 5.87 -1.20 17.83
C ARG A 46 6.17 -2.68 17.95
N GLU A 47 6.65 -3.14 19.09
CA GLU A 47 7.03 -4.55 19.30
C GLU A 47 5.82 -5.49 19.18
N ILE A 48 4.71 -5.12 19.81
CA ILE A 48 3.46 -5.88 19.78
C ILE A 48 2.89 -5.92 18.35
N VAL A 49 2.82 -4.75 17.69
CA VAL A 49 2.30 -4.63 16.34
C VAL A 49 3.16 -5.42 15.36
N ASP A 50 4.48 -5.32 15.43
CA ASP A 50 5.39 -6.00 14.50
C ASP A 50 5.33 -7.51 14.64
N SER A 51 5.28 -8.02 15.88
CA SER A 51 5.10 -9.44 16.16
C SER A 51 3.77 -9.95 15.58
N LEU A 52 2.66 -9.28 15.90
CA LEU A 52 1.32 -9.66 15.46
C LEU A 52 1.20 -9.67 13.92
N LEU A 53 1.74 -8.64 13.27
CA LEU A 53 1.68 -8.50 11.82
C LEU A 53 2.57 -9.52 11.09
N SER A 54 3.65 -9.97 11.72
CA SER A 54 4.48 -11.05 11.17
C SER A 54 3.70 -12.35 11.02
N ASP A 55 2.79 -12.65 11.95
CA ASP A 55 1.94 -13.84 11.92
C ASP A 55 0.79 -13.68 10.94
N ILE A 56 0.15 -12.50 10.91
CA ILE A 56 -0.90 -12.18 9.93
C ILE A 56 -0.40 -12.35 8.50
N ARG A 57 0.83 -11.88 8.21
CA ARG A 57 1.42 -11.98 6.87
C ARG A 57 1.60 -13.43 6.39
N LYS A 58 1.73 -14.39 7.30
CA LYS A 58 1.85 -15.82 6.95
C LYS A 58 0.55 -16.40 6.37
N LEU A 59 -0.61 -15.77 6.65
CA LEU A 59 -1.91 -16.22 6.11
C LEU A 59 -1.96 -16.14 4.59
N ASP A 60 -1.42 -15.06 4.02
CA ASP A 60 -1.20 -14.95 2.58
C ASP A 60 0.04 -14.08 2.30
N LYS A 61 1.17 -14.76 2.07
CA LYS A 61 2.48 -14.16 1.82
C LYS A 61 2.46 -13.14 0.67
N TYR A 62 1.64 -13.37 -0.36
CA TYR A 62 1.61 -12.55 -1.58
C TYR A 62 0.40 -11.63 -1.67
N GLY A 63 -0.65 -11.89 -0.89
CA GLY A 63 -1.88 -11.08 -0.87
C GLY A 63 -1.94 -10.07 0.28
N ILE A 64 -1.05 -10.16 1.28
CA ILE A 64 -1.01 -9.22 2.41
C ILE A 64 0.20 -8.31 2.29
N PHE A 65 -0.08 -7.01 2.16
CA PHE A 65 0.92 -5.94 2.10
C PHE A 65 0.79 -5.05 3.32
N ILE A 66 1.93 -4.70 3.91
CA ILE A 66 1.97 -3.95 5.16
C ILE A 66 2.83 -2.72 4.97
N LYS A 67 2.27 -1.54 5.29
CA LYS A 67 3.04 -0.29 5.31
C LYS A 67 2.81 0.47 6.61
N GLU A 68 3.84 1.15 7.08
CA GLU A 68 3.71 2.07 8.19
C GLU A 68 2.95 3.34 7.76
N ARG A 69 2.11 3.84 8.66
CA ARG A 69 1.34 5.06 8.50
C ARG A 69 1.55 5.90 9.76
N GLY A 70 1.80 7.21 9.61
CA GLY A 70 2.16 8.05 10.75
C GLY A 70 1.03 8.46 11.71
N PHE A 71 -0.24 8.19 11.40
CA PHE A 71 -1.37 8.67 12.22
C PHE A 71 -2.33 7.55 12.55
N ALA A 72 -2.67 7.46 13.84
CA ALA A 72 -3.67 6.53 14.34
C ALA A 72 -5.08 6.86 13.83
N PRO A 73 -5.98 5.87 13.77
CA PRO A 73 -7.38 6.10 13.52
C PRO A 73 -8.00 7.13 14.48
N GLY A 74 -8.70 8.13 13.93
CA GLY A 74 -9.48 9.07 14.75
C GLY A 74 -8.72 10.27 15.30
N GLU A 75 -7.42 10.39 15.04
CA GLU A 75 -6.60 11.53 15.44
C GLU A 75 -7.24 12.88 15.06
N SER A 76 -7.42 13.77 16.04
CA SER A 76 -8.28 14.96 15.92
C SER A 76 -7.83 15.93 14.82
N PHE A 77 -6.52 16.07 14.62
CA PHE A 77 -5.88 16.93 13.62
C PHE A 77 -5.95 16.38 12.18
N ARG A 78 -6.24 15.08 12.02
CA ARG A 78 -6.37 14.41 10.71
C ARG A 78 -7.77 13.95 10.37
N CYS A 79 -8.60 13.66 11.38
CA CYS A 79 -9.91 13.06 11.18
C CYS A 79 -10.83 14.03 10.42
N ARG A 80 -11.45 13.52 9.36
CA ARG A 80 -12.40 14.30 8.56
C ARG A 80 -13.64 14.69 9.37
N ALA A 81 -14.05 13.85 10.32
CA ALA A 81 -15.23 14.09 11.15
C ALA A 81 -15.04 15.32 12.06
N THR A 82 -13.88 15.44 12.71
CA THR A 82 -13.55 16.60 13.57
C THR A 82 -13.36 17.88 12.75
N ARG A 83 -12.87 17.78 11.52
CA ARG A 83 -12.64 18.92 10.61
C ARG A 83 -13.86 19.34 9.78
N ARG A 84 -15.06 18.85 10.12
CA ARG A 84 -16.33 19.15 9.41
C ARG A 84 -16.30 18.80 7.92
N GLY A 85 -15.48 17.82 7.52
CA GLY A 85 -15.23 17.50 6.12
C GLY A 85 -13.77 17.74 5.71
N GLY A 86 -13.54 17.77 4.40
CA GLY A 86 -12.22 17.88 3.80
C GLY A 86 -11.82 16.68 2.93
N ALA A 87 -10.74 16.87 2.16
CA ALA A 87 -10.16 15.84 1.31
C ALA A 87 -9.68 14.65 2.16
N ARG A 88 -9.74 13.44 1.61
CA ARG A 88 -9.23 12.20 2.24
C ARG A 88 -7.75 12.04 1.89
N PRO A 89 -6.81 12.54 2.71
CA PRO A 89 -5.44 12.66 2.26
C PRO A 89 -4.80 11.28 2.25
N GLY A 90 -4.18 10.92 1.12
CA GLY A 90 -3.58 9.61 0.90
C GLY A 90 -4.55 8.53 0.43
N PHE A 91 -5.86 8.79 0.34
CA PHE A 91 -6.83 7.81 -0.19
C PHE A 91 -6.60 7.51 -1.66
N HIS A 92 -6.43 8.54 -2.51
CA HIS A 92 -6.15 8.36 -3.93
C HIS A 92 -4.80 7.66 -4.18
N ASN A 93 -3.79 7.93 -3.35
CA ASN A 93 -2.51 7.23 -3.43
C ASN A 93 -2.69 5.75 -3.09
N LEU A 94 -3.44 5.44 -2.02
CA LEU A 94 -3.73 4.06 -1.64
C LEU A 94 -4.53 3.32 -2.72
N GLU A 95 -5.50 3.98 -3.35
CA GLU A 95 -6.28 3.43 -4.45
C GLU A 95 -5.41 3.10 -5.67
N ASN A 96 -4.45 3.97 -6.00
CA ASN A 96 -3.52 3.72 -7.09
C ASN A 96 -2.51 2.62 -6.76
N GLU A 97 -2.02 2.59 -5.51
CA GLU A 97 -1.15 1.52 -5.01
C GLU A 97 -1.86 0.16 -5.08
N ASP A 98 -3.12 0.09 -4.65
CA ASP A 98 -3.93 -1.14 -4.64
C ASP A 98 -4.05 -1.76 -6.05
N LYS A 99 -4.26 -0.92 -7.08
CA LYS A 99 -4.30 -1.36 -8.49
C LYS A 99 -3.00 -2.04 -8.95
N LEU A 100 -1.86 -1.73 -8.33
CA LEU A 100 -0.55 -2.30 -8.67
C LEU A 100 -0.25 -3.60 -7.89
N LEU A 101 -0.89 -3.82 -6.74
CA LEU A 101 -0.61 -4.96 -5.87
C LEU A 101 -0.76 -6.33 -6.55
N PRO A 102 -1.77 -6.59 -7.43
CA PRO A 102 -1.87 -7.86 -8.13
C PRO A 102 -0.64 -8.17 -8.99
N HIS A 103 -0.07 -7.16 -9.63
CA HIS A 103 1.13 -7.30 -10.44
C HIS A 103 2.36 -7.59 -9.58
N ILE A 104 2.49 -6.92 -8.44
CA ILE A 104 3.56 -7.17 -7.47
C ILE A 104 3.44 -8.60 -6.91
N ALA A 105 2.24 -9.03 -6.53
CA ALA A 105 1.97 -10.38 -6.04
C ALA A 105 2.36 -11.45 -7.07
N SER A 106 2.01 -11.23 -8.35
CA SER A 106 2.40 -12.11 -9.45
C SER A 106 3.92 -12.17 -9.64
N ALA A 107 4.59 -11.02 -9.61
CA ALA A 107 6.04 -10.95 -9.72
C ALA A 107 6.76 -11.64 -8.55
N LEU A 108 6.27 -11.49 -7.32
CA LEU A 108 6.82 -12.18 -6.14
C LEU A 108 6.65 -13.70 -6.26
N LYS A 109 5.51 -14.18 -6.75
CA LYS A 109 5.31 -15.62 -7.02
C LYS A 109 6.27 -16.14 -8.08
N ALA A 110 6.48 -15.38 -9.16
CA ALA A 110 7.44 -15.73 -10.21
C ALA A 110 8.88 -15.82 -9.67
N LEU A 111 9.28 -14.84 -8.85
CA LEU A 111 10.60 -14.84 -8.18
C LEU A 111 10.79 -16.07 -7.28
N ASP A 112 9.77 -16.42 -6.47
CA ASP A 112 9.83 -17.61 -5.61
C ASP A 112 9.82 -18.93 -6.41
N ARG A 113 9.34 -18.93 -7.66
CA ARG A 113 9.49 -20.06 -8.61
C ARG A 113 10.89 -20.13 -9.25
N GLY A 114 11.75 -19.15 -9.00
CA GLY A 114 13.09 -19.06 -9.60
C GLY A 114 13.14 -18.36 -10.95
N GLU A 115 12.08 -17.66 -11.36
CA GLU A 115 12.10 -16.87 -12.60
C GLU A 115 12.98 -15.63 -12.42
N ILE A 116 14.00 -15.48 -13.27
CA ILE A 116 14.90 -14.33 -13.23
C ILE A 116 14.32 -13.23 -14.11
N PRO A 117 13.99 -12.05 -13.56
CA PRO A 117 13.42 -10.97 -14.36
C PRO A 117 14.43 -10.47 -15.38
N ILE A 118 14.04 -10.50 -16.65
CA ILE A 118 14.84 -9.95 -17.74
C ILE A 118 14.85 -8.43 -17.58
N ARG A 119 16.05 -7.83 -17.46
CA ARG A 119 16.17 -6.36 -17.48
C ARG A 119 15.63 -5.85 -18.80
N LYS A 120 14.55 -5.06 -18.76
CA LYS A 120 14.07 -4.36 -19.95
C LYS A 120 15.22 -3.53 -20.52
N LYS A 121 15.50 -3.72 -21.80
CA LYS A 121 16.47 -2.90 -22.54
C LYS A 121 15.99 -1.46 -22.42
N GLN A 122 16.78 -0.60 -21.78
CA GLN A 122 16.44 0.82 -21.72
C GLN A 122 16.37 1.33 -23.15
N THR A 123 15.22 1.91 -23.51
CA THR A 123 15.12 2.65 -24.76
C THR A 123 16.09 3.83 -24.67
N LYS A 124 16.79 4.13 -25.76
CA LYS A 124 17.61 5.35 -25.79
C LYS A 124 16.69 6.53 -25.51
N LYS A 125 17.10 7.39 -24.56
CA LYS A 125 16.40 8.66 -24.33
C LYS A 125 16.35 9.44 -25.65
N LEU A 126 15.27 10.18 -25.87
CA LEU A 126 15.14 11.04 -27.05
C LEU A 126 16.32 12.02 -27.06
N ASP A 127 16.99 12.13 -28.20
CA ASP A 127 18.10 13.08 -28.33
C ASP A 127 17.59 14.51 -28.20
N ILE A 128 18.39 15.39 -27.58
CA ILE A 128 18.01 16.78 -27.33
C ILE A 128 17.74 17.51 -28.64
N ASN A 129 18.51 17.23 -29.70
CA ASN A 129 18.34 17.88 -30.99
C ASN A 129 17.02 17.46 -31.64
N LYS A 130 16.73 16.16 -31.61
CA LYS A 130 15.44 15.63 -32.10
C LYS A 130 14.25 16.18 -31.31
N PHE A 131 14.40 16.40 -30.01
CA PHE A 131 13.36 17.04 -29.21
C PHE A 131 13.13 18.50 -29.62
N LYS A 132 14.20 19.27 -29.87
CA LYS A 132 14.10 20.65 -30.37
C LYS A 132 13.46 20.72 -31.76
N GLU A 133 13.73 19.75 -32.63
CA GLU A 133 13.08 19.64 -33.95
C GLU A 133 11.58 19.41 -33.81
N ILE A 134 11.17 18.46 -32.96
CA ILE A 134 9.76 18.18 -32.69
C ILE A 134 9.05 19.43 -32.14
N ILE A 135 9.67 20.18 -31.23
CA ILE A 135 9.10 21.44 -30.70
C ILE A 135 8.86 22.44 -31.83
N LYS A 136 9.87 22.66 -32.68
CA LYS A 136 9.76 23.61 -33.80
C LYS A 136 8.69 23.18 -34.81
N GLU A 137 8.61 21.90 -35.16
CA GLU A 137 7.57 21.39 -36.05
C GLU A 137 6.16 21.59 -35.46
N SER A 138 5.99 21.45 -34.15
CA SER A 138 4.72 21.72 -33.47
C SER A 138 4.37 23.20 -33.34
N GLU A 139 5.35 24.10 -33.29
CA GLU A 139 5.14 25.56 -33.28
C GLU A 139 4.79 26.12 -34.66
N VAL A 140 5.28 25.51 -35.75
CA VAL A 140 5.03 25.96 -37.13
C VAL A 140 3.62 25.58 -37.64
N LEU A 141 2.91 24.70 -36.93
CA LEU A 141 1.54 24.27 -37.23
C LEU A 141 0.47 25.05 -36.45
N GLN A 142 0.86 26.08 -35.68
CA GLN A 142 -0.04 27.10 -35.11
C GLN A 142 0.01 28.38 -35.93
#